data_AF-A0A3N2MHU9-F1
#
_entry.id   AF-A0A3N2MHU9-F1
#
_cell.length_a   1.000
_cell.length_b   1.000
_cell.length_c   1.000
_cell.angle_alpha   90.00
_cell.angle_beta   90.00
_cell.angle_gamma   90.00
#
_symmetry.space_group_name_H-M   'P 1'
#
loop_
_entity.id
_entity.type
_entity.pdbx_description
1 polymer ?
#
loop_
_entity_poly.entity_id
_entity_poly.type
_entity_poly.pdbx_seq_one_letter_code
_entity_poly.pdbx_strand_id
1 'polypeptide(L)'
;MGREERLVASELPVWCFKKVTDIVEGIEMRLSNMAGGYPFEFAGVNWASSEQLYLCGEFTDEAIQRELLSVTSGYAAKRFIKAKYKKQVREDFPLFRLQWMLFVVWQKCLGNADFRAKLLSLPEGVILVEETTLDTGGTAQIWGCKNPELIAHRKELTDRIKRWSGANLSNKALDLKINIETNKVRNIGEFVGQNNIGKILMICRRCLIEGVEPPIDRALLSLSNITILGNHLTF
;
A
#
# COMPACT_ATOMS: atom_id res chain seq x y z
N MET A 1 -1.79 -12.06 -9.13
CA MET A 1 -2.49 -10.77 -8.90
C MET A 1 -3.84 -10.80 -9.62
N GLY A 2 -4.78 -9.95 -9.25
CA GLY A 2 -6.03 -9.71 -10.00
C GLY A 2 -7.22 -10.64 -9.72
N ARG A 3 -7.06 -11.64 -8.86
CA ARG A 3 -8.14 -12.55 -8.43
C ARG A 3 -8.48 -12.31 -6.97
N GLU A 4 -9.77 -12.33 -6.65
CA GLU A 4 -10.23 -12.35 -5.27
C GLU A 4 -9.76 -13.64 -4.59
N GLU A 5 -9.36 -13.52 -3.33
CA GLU A 5 -8.96 -14.62 -2.47
C GLU A 5 -9.65 -14.50 -1.12
N ARG A 6 -9.66 -15.64 -0.45
CA ARG A 6 -10.18 -15.84 0.90
C ARG A 6 -9.06 -16.44 1.73
N LEU A 7 -8.61 -15.70 2.73
CA LEU A 7 -7.51 -16.12 3.60
C LEU A 7 -8.09 -16.34 5.00
N VAL A 8 -8.18 -17.60 5.41
CA VAL A 8 -8.61 -17.98 6.76
C VAL A 8 -7.49 -17.62 7.73
N ALA A 9 -7.71 -16.59 8.56
CA ALA A 9 -6.66 -15.96 9.33
C ALA A 9 -6.04 -16.89 10.39
N SER A 10 -6.79 -17.88 10.87
CA SER A 10 -6.32 -18.87 11.84
C SER A 10 -5.41 -19.95 11.24
N GLU A 11 -5.39 -20.10 9.92
CA GLU A 11 -4.67 -21.17 9.22
C GLU A 11 -3.38 -20.67 8.54
N LEU A 12 -3.22 -19.36 8.41
CA LEU A 12 -2.18 -18.74 7.60
C LEU A 12 -1.38 -17.72 8.42
N PRO A 13 -0.08 -17.54 8.14
CA PRO A 13 0.77 -16.56 8.81
C PRO A 13 0.51 -15.14 8.25
N VAL A 14 -0.71 -14.63 8.43
CA VAL A 14 -1.11 -13.32 7.91
C VAL A 14 -0.54 -12.20 8.77
N TRP A 15 0.13 -11.26 8.13
CA TRP A 15 0.54 -9.99 8.70
C TRP A 15 -0.29 -8.88 8.06
N CYS A 16 -1.30 -8.40 8.76
CA CYS A 16 -2.13 -7.31 8.27
C CYS A 16 -1.65 -5.95 8.79
N PHE A 17 -1.75 -4.92 7.95
CA PHE A 17 -1.44 -3.54 8.30
C PHE A 17 -2.46 -2.59 7.69
N LYS A 18 -2.67 -1.45 8.33
CA LYS A 18 -3.57 -0.38 7.86
C LYS A 18 -2.91 0.98 7.90
N LYS A 19 -2.16 1.25 8.96
CA LYS A 19 -1.50 2.53 9.21
C LYS A 19 0.00 2.36 9.05
N VAL A 20 0.64 3.45 8.65
CA VAL A 20 2.10 3.53 8.55
C VAL A 20 2.83 3.32 9.89
N THR A 21 2.12 3.48 11.00
CA THR A 21 2.62 3.33 12.37
C THR A 21 2.23 1.99 13.00
N ASP A 22 1.59 1.07 12.25
CA ASP A 22 1.25 -0.25 12.79
C ASP A 22 2.53 -1.03 13.10
N ILE A 23 2.58 -1.68 14.26
CA ILE A 23 3.73 -2.46 14.71
C ILE A 23 3.30 -3.92 14.79
N VAL A 24 3.96 -4.78 14.03
CA VAL A 24 3.78 -6.24 14.06
C VAL A 24 5.10 -6.87 14.45
N GLU A 25 5.12 -7.57 15.59
CA GLU A 25 6.33 -8.23 16.14
C GLU A 25 7.56 -7.30 16.23
N GLY A 26 7.34 -6.04 16.63
CA GLY A 26 8.39 -5.03 16.76
C GLY A 26 8.77 -4.33 15.45
N ILE A 27 8.17 -4.71 14.33
CA ILE A 27 8.42 -4.09 13.01
C ILE A 27 7.34 -3.05 12.71
N GLU A 28 7.74 -1.79 12.51
CA GLU A 28 6.84 -0.75 11.97
C GLU A 28 6.51 -1.06 10.50
N MET A 29 5.22 -1.20 10.22
CA MET A 29 4.60 -1.57 8.94
C MET A 29 4.36 -0.36 8.04
N ARG A 30 5.39 0.47 7.86
CA ARG A 30 5.37 1.61 6.92
C ARG A 30 5.49 1.11 5.47
N LEU A 31 4.48 0.40 5.00
CA LEU A 31 4.50 -0.32 3.71
C LEU A 31 3.42 0.16 2.73
N SER A 32 2.44 0.94 3.19
CA SER A 32 1.39 1.47 2.30
C SER A 32 2.00 2.28 1.15
N ASN A 33 1.43 2.16 -0.05
CA ASN A 33 1.75 2.98 -1.22
C ASN A 33 1.53 4.48 -0.97
N MET A 34 0.66 4.83 -0.02
CA MET A 34 0.43 6.21 0.41
C MET A 34 1.44 6.70 1.46
N ALA A 35 2.29 5.82 1.99
CA ALA A 35 3.27 6.17 3.00
C ALA A 35 4.38 7.05 2.39
N GLY A 36 4.57 8.24 2.98
CA GLY A 36 5.76 9.06 2.74
C GLY A 36 6.99 8.53 3.48
N GLY A 37 8.10 9.26 3.36
CA GLY A 37 9.38 8.93 4.00
C GLY A 37 10.27 7.98 3.19
N TYR A 38 9.84 7.59 2.00
CA TYR A 38 10.63 6.79 1.07
C TYR A 38 10.56 7.40 -0.34
N PRO A 39 11.10 8.62 -0.52
CA PRO A 39 11.12 9.26 -1.83
C PRO A 39 12.04 8.49 -2.78
N PHE A 40 11.74 8.56 -4.06
CA PHE A 40 12.55 7.95 -5.12
C PHE A 40 12.44 8.78 -6.41
N GLU A 41 13.50 8.73 -7.21
CA GLU A 41 13.52 9.36 -8.53
C GLU A 41 13.00 8.38 -9.58
N PHE A 42 12.15 8.85 -10.48
CA PHE A 42 11.80 8.16 -11.70
C PHE A 42 11.38 9.16 -12.79
N ALA A 43 11.89 8.97 -14.01
CA ALA A 43 11.62 9.79 -15.19
C ALA A 43 11.94 11.29 -15.00
N GLY A 44 13.04 11.60 -14.31
CA GLY A 44 13.50 12.96 -14.00
C GLY A 44 12.70 13.65 -12.88
N VAL A 45 11.85 12.91 -12.16
CA VAL A 45 10.96 13.45 -11.14
C VAL A 45 11.18 12.74 -9.82
N ASN A 46 11.30 13.52 -8.74
CA ASN A 46 11.35 13.00 -7.38
C ASN A 46 9.92 12.82 -6.84
N TRP A 47 9.53 11.57 -6.59
CA TRP A 47 8.21 11.21 -6.08
C TRP A 47 8.25 11.04 -4.57
N ALA A 48 7.36 11.71 -3.83
CA ALA A 48 7.33 11.58 -2.37
C ALA A 48 6.70 10.25 -1.91
N SER A 49 5.86 9.63 -2.74
CA SER A 49 5.28 8.31 -2.50
C SER A 49 4.93 7.58 -3.79
N SER A 50 4.86 6.25 -3.75
CA SER A 50 4.40 5.40 -4.86
C SER A 50 3.03 5.79 -5.36
N GLU A 51 2.11 6.18 -4.46
CA GLU A 51 0.77 6.62 -4.85
C GLU A 51 0.79 7.81 -5.81
N GLN A 52 1.72 8.77 -5.66
CA GLN A 52 1.75 9.93 -6.56
C GLN A 52 2.15 9.52 -7.99
N LEU A 53 3.19 8.69 -8.13
CA LEU A 53 3.58 8.18 -9.45
C LEU A 53 2.48 7.29 -10.05
N TYR A 54 1.89 6.43 -9.22
CA TYR A 54 0.79 5.57 -9.65
C TYR A 54 -0.40 6.38 -10.18
N LEU A 55 -0.85 7.39 -9.43
CA LEU A 55 -1.93 8.30 -9.83
C LEU A 55 -1.54 9.15 -11.05
N CYS A 56 -0.28 9.54 -11.19
CA CYS A 56 0.16 10.29 -12.37
C CYS A 56 -0.08 9.50 -13.67
N GLY A 57 0.17 8.18 -13.64
CA GLY A 57 -0.11 7.28 -14.77
C GLY A 57 -1.60 7.00 -15.04
N GLU A 58 -2.52 7.44 -14.15
CA GLU A 58 -3.97 7.37 -14.38
C GLU A 58 -4.47 8.47 -15.34
N PHE A 59 -3.68 9.52 -15.55
CA PHE A 59 -4.03 10.68 -16.35
C PHE A 59 -3.09 10.81 -17.54
N THR A 60 -3.61 11.31 -18.66
CA THR A 60 -2.82 11.68 -19.85
C THR A 60 -2.60 13.19 -19.94
N ASP A 61 -3.43 13.99 -19.25
CA ASP A 61 -3.35 15.45 -19.20
C ASP A 61 -2.20 15.90 -18.29
N GLU A 62 -1.21 16.57 -18.87
CA GLU A 62 -0.02 17.07 -18.17
C GLU A 62 -0.36 18.08 -17.07
N ALA A 63 -1.37 18.94 -17.24
CA ALA A 63 -1.74 19.92 -16.24
C ALA A 63 -2.28 19.25 -14.97
N ILE A 64 -3.09 18.18 -15.13
CA ILE A 64 -3.57 17.36 -14.01
C ILE A 64 -2.39 16.66 -13.31
N GLN A 65 -1.45 16.12 -14.09
CA GLN A 65 -0.24 15.48 -13.56
C GLN A 65 0.65 16.45 -12.76
N ARG A 66 0.80 17.70 -13.23
CA ARG A 66 1.52 18.76 -12.50
C ARG A 66 0.80 19.14 -11.21
N GLU A 67 -0.53 19.21 -11.22
CA GLU A 67 -1.33 19.47 -10.01
C GLU A 67 -1.17 18.32 -8.99
N LEU A 68 -1.15 17.06 -9.42
CA LEU A 68 -0.87 15.89 -8.57
C LEU A 68 0.51 15.96 -7.88
N LEU A 69 1.51 16.51 -8.56
CA LEU A 69 2.86 16.69 -8.02
C LEU A 69 2.97 17.87 -7.05
N SER A 70 2.11 18.88 -7.19
CA SER A 70 2.14 20.07 -6.34
C SER A 70 1.77 19.81 -4.87
N VAL A 71 1.10 18.69 -4.59
CA VAL A 71 0.68 18.33 -3.23
C VAL A 71 1.72 17.45 -2.54
N THR A 72 1.76 17.55 -1.21
CA THR A 72 2.87 17.02 -0.39
C THR A 72 2.79 15.52 -0.08
N SER A 73 1.70 14.83 -0.43
CA SER A 73 1.53 13.41 -0.10
C SER A 73 0.62 12.68 -1.07
N GLY A 74 0.81 11.36 -1.19
CA GLY A 74 -0.09 10.48 -1.93
C GLY A 74 -1.54 10.54 -1.44
N TYR A 75 -1.74 10.72 -0.13
CA TYR A 75 -3.07 10.94 0.43
C TYR A 75 -3.73 12.22 -0.10
N ALA A 76 -3.00 13.34 -0.09
CA ALA A 76 -3.49 14.61 -0.62
C ALA A 76 -3.74 14.52 -2.12
N ALA A 77 -2.85 13.87 -2.88
CA ALA A 77 -3.01 13.63 -4.32
C ALA A 77 -4.30 12.87 -4.62
N LYS A 78 -4.56 11.78 -3.88
CA LYS A 78 -5.79 10.99 -4.02
C LYS A 78 -7.04 11.77 -3.61
N ARG A 79 -7.00 12.45 -2.46
CA ARG A 79 -8.18 13.07 -1.85
C ARG A 79 -8.61 14.35 -2.55
N PHE A 80 -7.66 15.19 -2.95
CA PHE A 80 -7.97 16.53 -3.46
C PHE A 80 -7.88 16.62 -4.98
N ILE A 81 -6.90 15.94 -5.59
CA ILE A 81 -6.66 16.08 -7.03
C ILE A 81 -7.37 14.97 -7.81
N LYS A 82 -7.09 13.69 -7.52
CA LYS A 82 -7.76 12.55 -8.20
C LYS A 82 -9.28 12.63 -8.03
N ALA A 83 -9.77 12.98 -6.85
CA ALA A 83 -11.21 13.11 -6.62
C ALA A 83 -11.85 14.23 -7.47
N LYS A 84 -11.16 15.37 -7.63
CA LYS A 84 -11.57 16.50 -8.48
C LYS A 84 -11.64 16.10 -9.96
N TYR A 85 -10.68 15.29 -10.42
CA TYR A 85 -10.54 14.89 -11.82
C TYR A 85 -10.97 13.45 -12.12
N LYS A 86 -11.87 12.87 -11.32
CA LYS A 86 -12.26 11.46 -11.45
C LYS A 86 -12.76 11.08 -12.86
N LYS A 87 -13.38 12.02 -13.58
CA LYS A 87 -13.92 11.80 -14.93
C LYS A 87 -12.85 11.80 -16.03
N GLN A 88 -11.64 12.26 -15.72
CA GLN A 88 -10.50 12.37 -16.61
C GLN A 88 -9.52 11.20 -16.45
N VAL A 89 -9.80 10.26 -15.53
CA VAL A 89 -9.04 9.01 -15.44
C VAL A 89 -9.23 8.25 -16.75
N ARG A 90 -8.12 7.81 -17.35
CA ARG A 90 -8.13 7.07 -18.62
C ARG A 90 -8.91 5.75 -18.51
N GLU A 91 -9.73 5.46 -19.51
CA GLU A 91 -10.68 4.33 -19.48
C GLU A 91 -9.99 2.97 -19.47
N ASP A 92 -8.84 2.85 -20.12
CA ASP A 92 -8.04 1.64 -20.22
C ASP A 92 -7.12 1.40 -19.01
N PHE A 93 -7.08 2.32 -18.03
CA PHE A 93 -6.27 2.17 -16.82
C PHE A 93 -6.48 0.83 -16.10
N PRO A 94 -7.71 0.31 -15.93
CA PRO A 94 -7.93 -0.98 -15.29
C PRO A 94 -7.23 -2.16 -15.96
N LEU A 95 -6.89 -2.06 -17.26
CA LEU A 95 -6.24 -3.12 -18.02
C LEU A 95 -4.78 -3.32 -17.60
N PHE A 96 -4.09 -2.26 -17.19
CA PHE A 96 -2.65 -2.31 -16.88
C PHE A 96 -2.28 -1.86 -15.47
N ARG A 97 -3.23 -1.34 -14.67
CA ARG A 97 -2.98 -0.79 -13.31
C ARG A 97 -2.17 -1.70 -12.37
N LEU A 98 -2.33 -3.03 -12.49
CA LEU A 98 -1.62 -3.98 -11.61
C LEU A 98 -0.14 -4.06 -11.99
N GLN A 99 0.15 -4.15 -13.29
CA GLN A 99 1.52 -4.13 -13.81
C GLN A 99 2.17 -2.76 -13.59
N TRP A 100 1.40 -1.69 -13.73
CA TRP A 100 1.86 -0.34 -13.41
C TRP A 100 2.21 -0.18 -11.93
N MET A 101 1.35 -0.61 -11.01
CA MET A 101 1.69 -0.55 -9.58
C MET A 101 2.90 -1.43 -9.23
N LEU A 102 3.02 -2.63 -9.82
CA LEU A 102 4.19 -3.48 -9.64
C LEU A 102 5.46 -2.75 -10.08
N PHE A 103 5.45 -2.16 -11.28
CA PHE A 103 6.55 -1.34 -11.78
C PHE A 103 6.87 -0.17 -10.85
N VAL A 104 5.87 0.60 -10.41
CA VAL A 104 6.06 1.76 -9.53
C VAL A 104 6.66 1.37 -8.18
N VAL A 105 6.19 0.29 -7.56
CA VAL A 105 6.78 -0.21 -6.30
C VAL A 105 8.19 -0.74 -6.54
N TRP A 106 8.47 -1.34 -7.69
CA TRP A 106 9.81 -1.77 -8.05
C TRP A 106 10.77 -0.58 -8.23
N GLN A 107 10.37 0.49 -8.92
CA GLN A 107 11.16 1.73 -9.01
C GLN A 107 11.48 2.31 -7.63
N LYS A 108 10.52 2.29 -6.70
CA LYS A 108 10.76 2.67 -5.31
C LYS A 108 11.77 1.77 -4.61
N CYS A 109 11.74 0.45 -4.87
CA CYS A 109 12.76 -0.46 -4.36
C CYS A 109 14.14 -0.07 -4.91
N LEU A 110 14.27 0.20 -6.21
CA LEU A 110 15.56 0.58 -6.81
C LEU A 110 16.07 1.94 -6.28
N GLY A 111 15.18 2.93 -6.18
CA GLY A 111 15.52 4.30 -5.84
C GLY A 111 15.61 4.62 -4.34
N ASN A 112 15.17 3.74 -3.43
CA ASN A 112 15.17 4.01 -2.00
C ASN A 112 15.70 2.84 -1.14
N ALA A 113 16.89 3.02 -0.56
CA ALA A 113 17.56 1.99 0.25
C ALA A 113 16.82 1.63 1.54
N ASP A 114 16.24 2.62 2.22
CA ASP A 114 15.51 2.39 3.48
C ASP A 114 14.23 1.58 3.24
N PHE A 115 13.54 1.83 2.11
CA PHE A 115 12.38 1.03 1.73
C PHE A 115 12.78 -0.42 1.41
N ARG A 116 13.90 -0.64 0.70
CA ARG A 116 14.43 -2.00 0.51
C ARG A 116 14.73 -2.68 1.83
N ALA A 117 15.45 -2.01 2.73
CA ALA A 117 15.79 -2.54 4.04
C ALA A 117 14.53 -2.89 4.85
N LYS A 118 13.50 -2.04 4.76
CA LYS A 118 12.20 -2.30 5.38
C LYS A 118 11.51 -3.54 4.80
N LEU A 119 11.44 -3.69 3.48
CA LEU A 119 10.86 -4.89 2.86
C LEU A 119 11.63 -6.16 3.23
N LEU A 120 12.96 -6.09 3.23
CA LEU A 120 13.83 -7.21 3.58
C LEU A 120 13.77 -7.58 5.07
N SER A 121 13.39 -6.64 5.95
CA SER A 121 13.18 -6.92 7.38
C SER A 121 11.96 -7.79 7.67
N LEU A 122 11.04 -7.92 6.72
CA LEU A 122 9.88 -8.80 6.88
C LEU A 122 10.33 -10.26 6.91
N PRO A 123 9.78 -11.09 7.79
CA PRO A 123 10.10 -12.51 7.84
C PRO A 123 9.67 -13.24 6.57
N GLU A 124 10.31 -14.38 6.29
CA GLU A 124 9.92 -15.26 5.20
C GLU A 124 8.59 -15.98 5.50
N GLY A 125 7.83 -16.32 4.46
CA GLY A 125 6.61 -17.12 4.59
C GLY A 125 5.36 -16.35 5.04
N VAL A 126 5.47 -15.09 5.45
CA VAL A 126 4.29 -14.30 5.84
C VAL A 126 3.45 -13.87 4.64
N ILE A 127 2.14 -13.85 4.84
CA ILE A 127 1.19 -13.27 3.88
C ILE A 127 0.89 -11.85 4.33
N LEU A 128 1.48 -10.89 3.63
CA LEU A 128 1.25 -9.48 3.91
C LEU A 128 -0.13 -9.05 3.36
N VAL A 129 -0.95 -8.40 4.18
CA VAL A 129 -2.31 -7.96 3.82
C VAL A 129 -2.51 -6.48 4.17
N GLU A 130 -2.95 -5.66 3.22
CA GLU A 130 -3.49 -4.33 3.56
C GLU A 130 -4.94 -4.48 4.03
N GLU A 131 -5.21 -4.05 5.27
CA GLU A 131 -6.51 -4.15 5.92
C GLU A 131 -7.38 -2.95 5.53
N THR A 132 -8.47 -3.22 4.82
CA THR A 132 -9.32 -2.19 4.21
C THR A 132 -10.80 -2.29 4.60
N THR A 133 -11.16 -2.95 5.70
CA THR A 133 -12.56 -3.16 6.15
C THR A 133 -13.32 -1.85 6.24
N LEU A 134 -12.69 -0.84 6.84
CA LEU A 134 -13.30 0.48 7.05
C LEU A 134 -13.09 1.42 5.85
N ASP A 135 -12.41 0.97 4.79
CA ASP A 135 -12.27 1.77 3.58
C ASP A 135 -13.54 1.64 2.72
N THR A 136 -14.05 2.79 2.30
CA THR A 136 -15.24 2.94 1.45
C THR A 136 -14.87 3.19 -0.01
N GLY A 137 -13.57 3.30 -0.32
CA GLY A 137 -13.09 3.45 -1.69
C GLY A 137 -13.44 2.24 -2.57
N GLY A 138 -13.88 2.50 -3.80
CA GLY A 138 -14.28 1.44 -4.75
C GLY A 138 -13.17 0.48 -5.21
N THR A 139 -11.93 0.68 -4.75
CA THR A 139 -10.79 -0.21 -5.03
C THR A 139 -10.19 -0.83 -3.77
N ALA A 140 -10.83 -0.67 -2.60
CA ALA A 140 -10.35 -1.21 -1.33
C ALA A 140 -10.04 -2.71 -1.41
N GLN A 141 -10.98 -3.52 -1.90
CA GLN A 141 -10.79 -4.97 -2.08
C GLN A 141 -9.97 -5.35 -3.32
N ILE A 142 -9.58 -4.38 -4.16
CA ILE A 142 -8.59 -4.64 -5.23
C ILE A 142 -7.18 -4.57 -4.65
N TRP A 143 -6.90 -3.59 -3.78
CA TRP A 143 -5.57 -3.40 -3.22
C TRP A 143 -5.33 -4.20 -1.95
N GLY A 144 -6.32 -4.26 -1.05
CA GLY A 144 -6.26 -4.99 0.20
C GLY A 144 -7.40 -5.99 0.37
N CYS A 145 -7.70 -6.31 1.64
CA CYS A 145 -8.76 -7.22 2.05
C CYS A 145 -9.59 -6.64 3.18
N LYS A 146 -10.86 -7.07 3.26
CA LYS A 146 -11.74 -6.80 4.40
C LYS A 146 -11.80 -8.01 5.33
N ASN A 147 -11.86 -7.74 6.63
CA ASN A 147 -12.08 -8.70 7.71
C ASN A 147 -12.86 -8.00 8.86
N PRO A 148 -14.21 -7.97 8.77
CA PRO A 148 -15.05 -7.30 9.77
C PRO A 148 -14.93 -7.88 11.18
N GLU A 149 -14.76 -9.19 11.30
CA GLU A 149 -14.61 -9.89 12.59
C GLU A 149 -13.35 -9.45 13.32
N LEU A 150 -12.22 -9.35 12.61
CA LEU A 150 -10.98 -8.83 13.16
C LEU A 150 -11.14 -7.40 13.68
N ILE A 151 -11.83 -6.54 12.92
CA ILE A 151 -12.05 -5.14 13.32
C ILE A 151 -12.96 -5.03 14.54
N ALA A 152 -14.03 -5.82 14.60
CA ALA A 152 -14.90 -5.88 15.77
C ALA A 152 -14.11 -6.29 17.02
N HIS A 153 -13.33 -7.37 16.93
CA HIS A 153 -12.51 -7.84 18.05
C HIS A 153 -11.42 -6.83 18.46
N ARG A 154 -10.71 -6.22 17.50
CA ARG A 154 -9.71 -5.18 17.80
C ARG A 154 -10.32 -3.94 18.45
N LYS A 155 -11.58 -3.59 18.10
CA LYS A 155 -12.32 -2.51 18.76
C LYS A 155 -12.62 -2.85 20.21
N GLU A 156 -13.14 -4.03 20.50
CA GLU A 156 -13.40 -4.49 21.88
C GLU A 156 -12.12 -4.52 22.72
N LEU A 157 -11.01 -5.02 22.15
CA LEU A 157 -9.70 -5.00 22.80
C LEU A 157 -9.21 -3.58 23.06
N THR A 158 -9.40 -2.66 22.12
CA THR A 158 -9.07 -1.24 22.30
C THR A 158 -9.83 -0.64 23.47
N ASP A 159 -11.15 -0.85 23.52
CA ASP A 159 -12.02 -0.32 24.57
C ASP A 159 -11.67 -0.91 25.95
N ARG A 160 -11.34 -2.21 25.99
CA ARG A 160 -10.82 -2.88 27.19
C ARG A 160 -9.49 -2.27 27.64
N ILE A 161 -8.52 -2.09 26.74
CA ILE A 161 -7.23 -1.49 27.09
C ILE A 161 -7.44 -0.10 27.68
N LYS A 162 -8.25 0.75 27.03
CA LYS A 162 -8.55 2.11 27.51
C LYS A 162 -9.20 2.14 28.88
N ARG A 163 -10.10 1.19 29.17
CA ARG A 163 -10.80 1.10 30.47
C ARG A 163 -9.88 0.69 31.61
N TRP A 164 -8.89 -0.16 31.35
CA TRP A 164 -8.02 -0.76 32.38
C TRP A 164 -6.60 -0.19 32.39
N SER A 165 -6.23 0.64 31.42
CA SER A 165 -5.05 1.50 31.52
C SER A 165 -5.29 2.52 32.62
N GLY A 166 -4.66 2.32 33.78
CA GLY A 166 -4.75 3.23 34.91
C GLY A 166 -4.37 4.67 34.54
N ALA A 167 -4.81 5.64 35.35
CA ALA A 167 -4.71 7.09 35.09
C ALA A 167 -3.29 7.65 34.87
N ASN A 168 -2.24 6.84 35.00
CA ASN A 168 -0.84 7.26 34.93
C ASN A 168 -0.19 7.08 33.55
N LEU A 169 -0.91 6.57 32.54
CA LEU A 169 -0.37 6.44 31.18
C LEU A 169 -0.59 7.74 30.39
N SER A 170 0.47 8.23 29.74
CA SER A 170 0.32 9.31 28.76
C SER A 170 -0.44 8.81 27.53
N ASN A 171 -1.13 9.72 26.82
CA ASN A 171 -1.85 9.39 25.60
C ASN A 171 -0.96 8.66 24.58
N LYS A 172 0.29 9.11 24.42
CA LYS A 172 1.25 8.49 23.49
C LYS A 172 1.62 7.06 23.88
N ALA A 173 1.80 6.80 25.18
CA ALA A 173 2.09 5.46 25.68
C ALA A 173 0.86 4.55 25.55
N LEU A 174 -0.34 5.08 25.78
CA LEU A 174 -1.60 4.36 25.59
C LEU A 174 -1.82 3.98 24.12
N ASP A 175 -1.62 4.91 23.19
CA ASP A 175 -1.76 4.66 21.75
C ASP A 175 -0.75 3.60 21.26
N LEU A 176 0.49 3.66 21.73
CA LEU A 176 1.50 2.64 21.44
C LEU A 176 1.08 1.26 21.96
N LYS A 177 0.57 1.20 23.19
CA LYS A 177 0.07 -0.04 23.79
C LYS A 177 -1.10 -0.61 22.98
N ILE A 178 -2.08 0.22 22.62
CA ILE A 178 -3.21 -0.19 21.78
C ILE A 178 -2.71 -0.71 20.44
N ASN A 179 -1.78 -0.02 19.80
CA ASN A 179 -1.20 -0.43 18.52
C ASN A 179 -0.58 -1.84 18.61
N ILE A 180 0.33 -2.03 19.57
CA ILE A 180 1.02 -3.31 19.77
C ILE A 180 0.02 -4.43 20.09
N GLU A 181 -0.86 -4.24 21.08
CA GLU A 181 -1.77 -5.31 21.51
C GLU A 181 -2.82 -5.66 20.46
N THR A 182 -3.36 -4.68 19.74
CA THR A 182 -4.33 -4.97 18.68
C THR A 182 -3.67 -5.64 17.47
N ASN A 183 -2.44 -5.26 17.11
CA ASN A 183 -1.72 -5.86 15.99
C ASN A 183 -1.16 -7.26 16.28
N LYS A 184 -1.05 -7.68 17.55
CA LYS A 184 -0.83 -9.10 17.92
C LYS A 184 -1.99 -9.98 17.50
N VAL A 185 -3.22 -9.46 17.54
CA VAL A 185 -4.41 -10.19 17.12
C VAL A 185 -4.53 -10.08 15.61
N ARG A 186 -4.26 -11.18 14.91
CA ARG A 186 -4.29 -11.24 13.43
C ARG A 186 -4.83 -12.55 12.88
N ASN A 187 -5.23 -13.47 13.76
CA ASN A 187 -5.66 -14.84 13.48
C ASN A 187 -7.18 -15.04 13.64
N ILE A 188 -7.98 -13.98 13.44
CA ILE A 188 -9.44 -13.98 13.61
C ILE A 188 -10.11 -13.73 12.26
N GLY A 189 -11.15 -14.49 11.96
CA GLY A 189 -12.01 -14.30 10.79
C GLY A 189 -11.34 -14.65 9.46
N GLU A 190 -11.90 -14.10 8.39
CA GLU A 190 -11.44 -14.29 7.02
C GLU A 190 -11.08 -12.94 6.38
N PHE A 191 -9.95 -12.88 5.70
CA PHE A 191 -9.62 -11.75 4.84
C PHE A 191 -10.14 -12.01 3.42
N VAL A 192 -11.01 -11.12 2.94
CA VAL A 192 -11.63 -11.21 1.61
C VAL A 192 -11.26 -10.00 0.75
N GLY A 193 -10.63 -10.25 -0.40
CA GLY A 193 -10.19 -9.23 -1.35
C GLY A 193 -9.13 -9.79 -2.30
N GLN A 194 -8.56 -8.98 -3.18
CA GLN A 194 -7.50 -9.42 -4.10
C GLN A 194 -6.10 -9.27 -3.51
N ASN A 195 -5.94 -8.41 -2.50
CA ASN A 195 -4.66 -8.15 -1.81
C ASN A 195 -3.48 -7.85 -2.76
N ASN A 196 -3.72 -7.09 -3.83
CA ASN A 196 -2.67 -6.88 -4.83
C ASN A 196 -1.48 -6.11 -4.26
N ILE A 197 -1.66 -5.20 -3.29
CA ILE A 197 -0.52 -4.45 -2.73
C ILE A 197 0.38 -5.37 -1.89
N GLY A 198 -0.21 -6.23 -1.05
CA GLY A 198 0.54 -7.21 -0.26
C GLY A 198 1.32 -8.16 -1.16
N LYS A 199 0.69 -8.66 -2.22
CA LYS A 199 1.34 -9.50 -3.24
C LYS A 199 2.49 -8.79 -3.94
N ILE A 200 2.28 -7.54 -4.39
CA ILE A 200 3.33 -6.74 -5.06
C ILE A 200 4.53 -6.55 -4.13
N LEU A 201 4.31 -6.17 -2.87
CA LEU A 201 5.38 -5.98 -1.89
C LEU A 201 6.19 -7.28 -1.66
N MET A 202 5.49 -8.42 -1.56
CA MET A 202 6.14 -9.72 -1.37
C MET A 202 6.85 -10.22 -2.63
N ILE A 203 6.33 -9.94 -3.83
CA ILE A 203 7.02 -10.19 -5.11
C ILE A 203 8.32 -9.37 -5.15
N CYS A 204 8.25 -8.06 -4.91
CA CYS A 204 9.44 -7.20 -4.90
C CYS A 204 10.46 -7.65 -3.85
N ARG A 205 10.02 -8.02 -2.63
CA ARG A 205 10.91 -8.55 -1.58
C ARG A 205 11.63 -9.81 -2.07
N ARG A 206 10.91 -10.76 -2.66
CA ARG A 206 11.51 -11.99 -3.20
C ARG A 206 12.54 -11.69 -4.28
N CYS A 207 12.20 -10.83 -5.23
CA CYS A 207 13.09 -10.41 -6.30
C CYS A 207 14.35 -9.69 -5.80
N LEU A 208 14.24 -8.89 -4.73
CA LEU A 208 15.41 -8.28 -4.05
C LEU A 208 16.35 -9.34 -3.45
N ILE A 209 15.80 -10.40 -2.85
CA ILE A 209 16.59 -11.51 -2.27
C ILE A 209 17.28 -12.31 -3.36
N GLU A 210 16.57 -12.62 -4.44
CA GLU A 210 17.06 -13.42 -5.56
C GLU A 210 17.97 -12.63 -6.51
N GLY A 211 18.02 -11.30 -6.39
CA GLY A 211 18.79 -10.43 -7.29
C GLY A 211 18.22 -10.35 -8.71
N VAL A 212 16.91 -10.53 -8.86
CA VAL A 212 16.20 -10.52 -10.15
C VAL A 212 15.17 -9.40 -10.23
N GLU A 213 14.68 -9.10 -11.42
CA GLU A 213 13.56 -8.17 -11.62
C GLU A 213 12.21 -8.90 -11.42
N PRO A 214 11.18 -8.24 -10.83
CA PRO A 214 9.82 -8.76 -10.84
C PRO A 214 9.29 -9.05 -12.26
N PRO A 215 8.35 -9.98 -12.43
CA PRO A 215 7.77 -10.31 -13.73
C PRO A 215 6.82 -9.20 -14.21
N ILE A 216 7.39 -8.06 -14.59
CA ILE A 216 6.70 -6.88 -15.11
C ILE A 216 6.41 -7.09 -16.60
N ASP A 217 5.15 -6.99 -16.99
CA ASP A 217 4.73 -7.05 -18.39
C ASP A 217 5.06 -5.72 -19.11
N ARG A 218 6.32 -5.57 -19.52
CA ARG A 218 6.81 -4.37 -20.22
C ARG A 218 6.13 -4.16 -21.57
N ALA A 219 5.73 -5.23 -22.25
CA ALA A 219 4.99 -5.13 -23.51
C ALA A 219 3.61 -4.48 -23.28
N LEU A 220 2.87 -4.93 -22.25
CA LEU A 220 1.61 -4.30 -21.86
C LEU A 220 1.81 -2.83 -21.47
N LEU A 221 2.84 -2.51 -20.67
CA LEU A 221 3.09 -1.13 -20.26
C LEU A 221 3.46 -0.22 -21.43
N SER A 222 4.28 -0.69 -22.37
CA SER A 222 4.63 0.03 -23.60
C SER A 222 3.41 0.25 -24.50
N LEU A 223 2.56 -0.78 -24.68
CA LEU A 223 1.30 -0.65 -25.44
C LEU A 223 0.29 0.30 -24.76
N SER A 224 0.41 0.47 -23.45
CA SER A 224 -0.47 1.35 -22.66
C SER A 224 -0.12 2.83 -22.82
N ASN A 225 0.86 3.23 -23.63
CA ASN A 225 1.16 4.65 -23.94
C ASN A 225 1.18 5.56 -22.69
N ILE A 226 1.80 5.11 -21.59
CA ILE A 226 1.82 5.84 -20.32
C ILE A 226 2.66 7.10 -20.49
N THR A 227 2.13 8.25 -20.10
CA THR A 227 2.85 9.52 -20.08
C THR A 227 3.09 9.99 -18.66
N ILE A 228 4.22 10.64 -18.40
CA ILE A 228 4.55 11.31 -17.15
C ILE A 228 5.04 12.73 -17.48
N LEU A 229 4.27 13.72 -17.03
CA LEU A 229 4.51 15.14 -17.31
C LEU A 229 4.70 15.42 -18.80
N GLY A 230 3.82 14.87 -19.63
CA GLY A 230 3.87 15.03 -21.09
C GLY A 230 4.89 14.14 -21.81
N ASN A 231 5.76 13.43 -21.08
CA ASN A 231 6.76 12.54 -21.68
C ASN A 231 6.25 11.10 -21.77
N HIS A 232 6.33 10.49 -22.96
CA HIS A 232 6.02 9.08 -23.13
C HIS A 232 7.07 8.20 -22.46
N LEU A 233 6.62 7.26 -21.63
CA LEU A 233 7.49 6.25 -21.03
C LEU A 233 7.81 5.14 -22.03
N THR A 234 9.03 4.65 -21.97
CA THR A 234 9.49 3.46 -22.68
C THR A 234 9.95 2.43 -21.64
N PHE A 235 9.59 1.16 -21.85
CA PHE A 235 9.82 0.07 -20.91
C PHE A 235 10.61 -1.07 -21.54
#